data_AF-A0A957HU07-F1
#
_entry.id   AF-A0A957HU07-F1
#
_cell.length_a   1.000
_cell.length_b   1.000
_cell.length_c   1.000
_cell.angle_alpha   90.00
_cell.angle_beta   90.00
_cell.angle_gamma   90.00
#
_symmetry.space_group_name_H-M   'P 1'
#
loop_
_entity.id
_entity.type
_entity.pdbx_description
1 polymer ?
#
loop_
_entity_poly.entity_id
_entity_poly.type
_entity_poly.pdbx_seq_one_letter_code
_entity_poly.pdbx_strand_id
1 'polypeptide(L)'
;MSNVHEHVPKERGSVWQADIASIAMLVLFVLAIYGVEQFVQPTFSSSGLLMWGVVMAIVPAVIWLAFFYRRDRLEPEPKHMVMQLFLLGGLLANGVGIPAIEGWFDVPNWLSSSPLWSQLLGGWLIVGMVQELLVYTAVRFTIYNHVEFDEETDGVVYATAAGIGYATVLNIAFVVNSGGVALGSGAIRIVLTTLAHAAFAGIIGYFLGRQKFEKRPLWWMPAGLLLAAAVNSLFF
;
A
#
# COMPACT_ATOMS: atom_id res chain seq x y z
N MET A 1 -35.94 4.88 31.91
CA MET A 1 -36.45 4.66 30.54
C MET A 1 -35.91 5.80 29.69
N SER A 2 -34.69 5.64 29.15
CA SER A 2 -34.43 5.18 27.77
C SER A 2 -34.90 6.20 26.75
N ASN A 3 -33.96 6.95 26.18
CA ASN A 3 -33.97 7.36 24.78
C ASN A 3 -32.52 7.36 24.31
N VAL A 4 -32.01 6.16 24.06
CA VAL A 4 -30.79 5.97 23.25
C VAL A 4 -31.23 6.28 21.82
N HIS A 5 -30.79 7.41 21.28
CA HIS A 5 -30.95 7.71 19.88
C HIS A 5 -30.06 6.74 19.09
N GLU A 6 -30.64 5.62 18.64
CA GLU A 6 -30.07 4.80 17.57
C GLU A 6 -29.81 5.71 16.37
N HIS A 7 -28.55 6.06 16.16
CA HIS A 7 -28.09 6.67 14.92
C HIS A 7 -28.11 5.59 13.85
N VAL A 8 -29.25 5.45 13.17
CA VAL A 8 -29.34 4.67 11.93
C VAL A 8 -28.38 5.31 10.92
N PRO A 9 -27.33 4.60 10.46
CA PRO A 9 -26.45 5.14 9.44
C PRO A 9 -27.30 5.34 8.19
N LYS A 10 -27.44 6.59 7.74
CA LYS A 10 -28.03 6.85 6.42
C LYS A 10 -27.10 6.23 5.38
N GLU A 11 -27.48 5.08 4.82
CA GLU A 11 -26.94 4.60 3.56
C GLU A 11 -27.15 5.70 2.51
N ARG A 12 -26.07 6.16 1.88
CA ARG A 12 -26.16 7.20 0.86
C ARG A 12 -25.33 6.78 -0.35
N GLY A 13 -26.00 6.43 -1.44
CA GLY A 13 -25.44 5.91 -2.68
C GLY A 13 -24.34 6.73 -3.37
N SER A 14 -23.93 7.88 -2.81
CA SER A 14 -22.80 8.67 -3.31
C SER A 14 -21.45 7.99 -3.10
N VAL A 15 -21.33 7.05 -2.14
CA VAL A 15 -20.06 6.35 -1.86
C VAL A 15 -19.74 5.38 -2.97
N TRP A 16 -20.70 4.55 -3.36
CA TRP A 16 -20.50 3.58 -4.44
C TRP A 16 -20.18 4.27 -5.77
N GLN A 17 -20.76 5.46 -6.03
CA GLN A 17 -20.41 6.28 -7.19
C GLN A 17 -18.96 6.78 -7.15
N ALA A 18 -18.47 7.24 -5.99
CA ALA A 18 -17.08 7.65 -5.83
C ALA A 18 -16.11 6.46 -5.89
N ASP A 19 -16.51 5.30 -5.39
CA ASP A 19 -15.73 4.07 -5.43
C ASP A 19 -15.60 3.55 -6.86
N ILE A 20 -16.70 3.50 -7.60
CA ILE A 20 -16.69 3.22 -9.05
C ILE A 20 -15.84 4.25 -9.77
N ALA A 21 -15.96 5.53 -9.42
CA ALA A 21 -15.16 6.57 -10.06
C ALA A 21 -13.66 6.35 -9.82
N SER A 22 -13.22 5.98 -8.62
CA SER A 22 -11.80 5.69 -8.34
C SER A 22 -11.29 4.48 -9.10
N ILE A 23 -12.06 3.40 -9.15
CA ILE A 23 -11.71 2.20 -9.93
C ILE A 23 -11.69 2.54 -11.43
N ALA A 24 -12.71 3.26 -11.91
CA ALA A 24 -12.80 3.70 -13.30
C ALA A 24 -11.64 4.64 -13.67
N MET A 25 -11.25 5.57 -12.78
CA MET A 25 -10.10 6.45 -12.99
C MET A 25 -8.80 5.66 -13.15
N LEU A 26 -8.60 4.59 -12.37
CA LEU A 26 -7.42 3.73 -12.51
C LEU A 26 -7.46 2.89 -13.79
N VAL A 27 -8.62 2.33 -14.13
CA VAL A 27 -8.81 1.59 -15.38
C VAL A 27 -8.58 2.52 -16.58
N LEU A 28 -9.17 3.73 -16.56
CA LEU A 28 -8.96 4.74 -17.59
C LEU A 28 -7.51 5.20 -17.66
N PHE A 29 -6.84 5.36 -16.52
CA PHE A 29 -5.41 5.68 -16.48
C PHE A 29 -4.58 4.60 -17.17
N VAL A 30 -4.78 3.32 -16.82
CA VAL A 30 -4.08 2.19 -17.44
C VAL A 30 -4.39 2.11 -18.94
N LEU A 31 -5.67 2.23 -19.33
CA LEU A 31 -6.09 2.18 -20.73
C LEU A 31 -5.54 3.37 -21.54
N ALA A 32 -5.47 4.56 -20.94
CA ALA A 32 -4.88 5.74 -21.59
C ALA A 32 -3.39 5.53 -21.84
N ILE A 33 -2.65 5.05 -20.85
CA ILE A 33 -1.20 4.78 -21.00
C ILE A 33 -0.97 3.68 -22.04
N TYR A 34 -1.72 2.58 -21.95
CA TYR A 34 -1.63 1.49 -22.92
C TYR A 34 -2.00 1.95 -24.34
N GLY A 35 -3.05 2.76 -24.47
CA GLY A 35 -3.48 3.34 -25.74
C GLY A 35 -2.42 4.27 -26.34
N VAL A 36 -1.81 5.14 -25.53
CA VAL A 36 -0.69 5.99 -25.98
C VAL A 36 0.47 5.15 -26.50
N GLU A 37 0.85 4.09 -25.78
CA GLU A 37 1.91 3.19 -26.22
C GLU A 37 1.57 2.50 -27.55
N GLN A 38 0.36 1.96 -27.68
CA GLN A 38 -0.05 1.20 -28.87
C GLN A 38 -0.26 2.09 -30.11
N PHE A 39 -0.88 3.26 -29.96
CA PHE A 39 -1.30 4.10 -31.08
C PHE A 39 -0.32 5.23 -31.42
N VAL A 40 0.37 5.80 -30.42
CA VAL A 40 1.30 6.92 -30.63
C VAL A 40 2.73 6.41 -30.82
N GLN A 41 3.05 5.22 -30.32
CA GLN A 41 4.41 4.62 -30.33
C GLN A 41 5.51 5.65 -30.00
N PRO A 42 5.38 6.39 -28.88
CA PRO A 42 6.28 7.47 -28.56
C PRO A 42 7.71 6.94 -28.31
N THR A 43 8.68 7.50 -29.02
CA THR A 43 10.09 7.22 -28.81
C THR A 43 10.64 8.17 -27.74
N PHE A 44 10.61 7.73 -26.49
CA PHE A 44 11.18 8.49 -25.39
C PHE A 44 12.69 8.28 -25.28
N SER A 45 13.42 9.36 -24.93
CA SER A 45 14.77 9.22 -24.40
C SER A 45 14.74 8.47 -23.05
N SER A 46 15.87 7.91 -22.62
CA SER A 46 15.99 7.25 -21.31
C SER A 46 15.57 8.19 -20.16
N SER A 47 15.93 9.47 -20.23
CA SER A 47 15.49 10.48 -19.27
C SER A 47 13.97 10.72 -19.29
N GLY A 48 13.35 10.65 -20.47
CA GLY A 48 11.90 10.76 -20.62
C GLY A 48 11.17 9.58 -20.00
N LEU A 49 11.65 8.36 -20.20
CA LEU A 49 11.06 7.16 -19.60
C LEU A 49 11.12 7.18 -18.07
N LEU A 50 12.23 7.67 -17.50
CA LEU A 50 12.37 7.85 -16.06
C LEU A 50 11.39 8.89 -15.52
N MET A 51 11.31 10.06 -16.16
CA MET A 51 10.40 11.13 -15.74
C MET A 51 8.94 10.67 -15.77
N TRP A 52 8.50 10.07 -16.88
CA TRP A 52 7.13 9.58 -17.01
C TRP A 52 6.85 8.39 -16.09
N GLY A 53 7.82 7.49 -15.89
CA GLY A 53 7.69 6.39 -14.94
C GLY A 53 7.47 6.85 -13.50
N VAL A 54 8.18 7.90 -13.05
CA VAL A 54 7.96 8.49 -11.72
C VAL A 54 6.58 9.13 -11.61
N VAL A 55 6.13 9.85 -12.64
CA VAL A 55 4.76 10.41 -12.67
C VAL A 55 3.73 9.28 -12.56
N MET A 56 3.92 8.19 -13.31
CA MET A 56 3.04 7.03 -13.23
C MET A 56 3.06 6.36 -11.86
N ALA A 57 4.18 6.36 -11.13
CA ALA A 57 4.25 5.82 -9.78
C ALA A 57 3.43 6.63 -8.76
N ILE A 58 3.34 7.95 -8.94
CA ILE A 58 2.66 8.87 -8.01
C ILE A 58 1.14 8.87 -8.24
N VAL A 59 0.68 8.79 -9.49
CA VAL A 59 -0.75 8.93 -9.82
C VAL A 59 -1.64 7.90 -9.10
N PRO A 60 -1.36 6.58 -9.15
CA PRO A 60 -2.14 5.58 -8.43
C PRO A 60 -2.05 5.74 -6.91
N ALA A 61 -0.90 6.16 -6.39
CA ALA A 61 -0.73 6.42 -4.96
C ALA A 61 -1.67 7.53 -4.48
N VAL A 62 -1.76 8.63 -5.22
CA VAL A 62 -2.69 9.74 -4.90
C VAL A 62 -4.15 9.29 -5.02
N ILE A 63 -4.50 8.55 -6.07
CA ILE A 63 -5.87 8.06 -6.28
C ILE A 63 -6.29 7.12 -5.14
N TRP A 64 -5.45 6.13 -4.80
CA TRP A 64 -5.73 5.19 -3.73
C TRP A 64 -5.75 5.86 -2.36
N LEU A 65 -4.81 6.75 -2.07
CA LEU A 65 -4.79 7.46 -0.79
C LEU A 65 -6.06 8.31 -0.62
N ALA A 66 -6.49 9.00 -1.68
CA ALA A 66 -7.75 9.74 -1.69
C ALA A 66 -8.98 8.84 -1.62
N PHE A 67 -8.93 7.62 -2.18
CA PHE A 67 -10.01 6.63 -2.08
C PHE A 67 -10.16 6.15 -0.62
N PHE A 68 -9.08 5.65 -0.01
CA PHE A 68 -9.12 5.12 1.36
C PHE A 68 -9.40 6.21 2.40
N TYR A 69 -8.83 7.40 2.24
CA TYR A 69 -9.13 8.53 3.12
C TYR A 69 -10.60 8.94 3.09
N ARG A 70 -11.27 8.83 1.93
CA ARG A 70 -12.71 9.14 1.83
C ARG A 70 -13.62 8.05 2.41
N ARG A 71 -13.10 6.88 2.76
CA ARG A 71 -13.88 5.80 3.40
C ARG A 71 -14.07 6.06 4.89
N ASP A 72 -13.13 6.76 5.49
CA ASP A 72 -13.22 7.27 6.84
C ASP A 72 -14.00 8.60 6.85
N ARG A 73 -15.31 8.50 7.08
CA ARG A 73 -16.27 9.62 6.90
C ARG A 73 -16.97 10.03 8.18
N LEU A 74 -17.01 9.16 9.18
CA LEU A 74 -17.68 9.46 10.44
C LEU A 74 -16.79 10.42 11.23
N GLU A 75 -15.49 10.11 11.34
CA GLU A 75 -14.50 10.90 12.06
C GLU A 75 -13.20 10.99 11.24
N PRO A 76 -13.16 11.80 10.16
CA PRO A 76 -12.06 11.79 9.21
C PRO A 76 -10.74 12.25 9.84
N GLU A 77 -9.71 11.40 9.69
CA GLU A 77 -8.39 11.66 10.27
C GLU A 77 -7.75 12.98 9.82
N PRO A 78 -6.88 13.60 10.65
CA PRO A 78 -6.10 14.75 10.23
C PRO A 78 -5.21 14.42 9.03
N LYS A 79 -5.44 15.11 7.90
CA LYS A 79 -4.71 14.89 6.63
C LYS A 79 -3.19 14.92 6.78
N HIS A 80 -2.68 15.72 7.71
CA HIS A 80 -1.25 15.82 7.97
C HIS A 80 -0.67 14.55 8.59
N MET A 81 -1.43 13.84 9.42
CA MET A 81 -1.01 12.55 10.00
C MET A 81 -1.04 11.45 8.95
N VAL A 82 -2.11 11.39 8.14
CA VAL A 82 -2.18 10.48 6.99
C VAL A 82 -1.00 10.70 6.04
N MET A 83 -0.65 11.96 5.75
CA MET A 83 0.53 12.30 4.95
C MET A 83 1.84 11.93 5.64
N GLN A 84 1.97 12.14 6.96
CA GLN A 84 3.15 11.71 7.72
C GLN A 84 3.36 10.21 7.63
N LEU A 85 2.31 9.40 7.77
CA LEU A 85 2.40 7.94 7.66
C LEU A 85 2.73 7.50 6.23
N PHE A 86 2.15 8.14 5.22
CA PHE A 86 2.54 7.94 3.82
C PHE A 86 4.02 8.21 3.59
N LEU A 87 4.53 9.36 4.04
CA LEU A 87 5.95 9.70 3.90
C LEU A 87 6.85 8.74 4.69
N LEU A 88 6.46 8.38 5.91
CA LEU A 88 7.22 7.44 6.74
C LEU A 88 7.27 6.05 6.11
N GLY A 89 6.17 5.56 5.55
CA GLY A 89 6.15 4.29 4.82
C GLY A 89 7.13 4.28 3.65
N GLY A 90 7.17 5.37 2.88
CA GLY A 90 8.16 5.54 1.81
C GLY A 90 9.60 5.62 2.34
N LEU A 91 9.84 6.35 3.43
CA LEU A 91 11.17 6.43 4.06
C LEU A 91 11.64 5.08 4.58
N LEU A 92 10.76 4.28 5.19
CA LEU A 92 11.09 2.94 5.65
C LEU A 92 11.34 1.97 4.49
N ALA A 93 10.59 2.09 3.39
CA ALA A 93 10.86 1.33 2.18
C ALA A 93 12.28 1.60 1.65
N ASN A 94 12.64 2.88 1.49
CA ASN A 94 13.94 3.26 0.94
C ASN A 94 15.10 3.00 1.91
N GLY A 95 14.91 3.34 3.19
CA GLY A 95 15.98 3.33 4.19
C GLY A 95 16.23 1.97 4.84
N VAL A 96 15.22 1.09 4.86
CA VAL A 96 15.31 -0.21 5.54
C VAL A 96 14.86 -1.35 4.65
N GLY A 97 13.67 -1.24 4.04
CA GLY A 97 13.04 -2.31 3.28
C GLY A 97 13.85 -2.82 2.10
N ILE A 98 14.14 -1.93 1.15
CA ILE A 98 14.94 -2.24 -0.04
C ILE A 98 16.36 -2.70 0.37
N PRO A 99 17.11 -1.98 1.23
CA PRO A 99 18.42 -2.45 1.69
C PRO A 99 18.40 -3.81 2.40
N ALA A 100 17.35 -4.11 3.16
CA ALA A 100 17.23 -5.41 3.83
C ALA A 100 17.02 -6.53 2.80
N ILE A 101 16.07 -6.36 1.88
CA ILE A 101 15.71 -7.39 0.89
C ILE A 101 16.83 -7.59 -0.13
N GLU A 102 17.35 -6.51 -0.71
CA GLU A 102 18.34 -6.58 -1.79
C GLU A 102 19.78 -6.70 -1.27
N GLY A 103 20.07 -6.16 -0.08
CA GLY A 103 21.43 -6.12 0.47
C GLY A 103 21.68 -7.17 1.55
N TRP A 104 20.95 -7.13 2.66
CA TRP A 104 21.23 -7.99 3.82
C TRP A 104 20.83 -9.44 3.60
N PHE A 105 19.64 -9.66 3.04
CA PHE A 105 19.13 -10.99 2.72
C PHE A 105 19.48 -11.44 1.31
N ASP A 106 19.97 -10.52 0.47
CA ASP A 106 20.41 -10.78 -0.90
C ASP A 106 19.39 -11.57 -1.74
N VAL A 107 18.10 -11.31 -1.51
CA VAL A 107 16.97 -12.07 -2.07
C VAL A 107 17.05 -12.23 -3.59
N PRO A 108 17.40 -11.20 -4.38
CA PRO A 108 17.48 -11.32 -5.84
C PRO A 108 18.47 -12.39 -6.35
N ASN A 109 19.54 -12.69 -5.60
CA ASN A 109 20.60 -13.59 -6.08
C ASN A 109 20.25 -15.07 -5.92
N TRP A 110 19.43 -15.43 -4.94
CA TRP A 110 19.12 -16.83 -4.65
C TRP A 110 17.65 -17.19 -4.89
N LEU A 111 16.70 -16.27 -4.71
CA LEU A 111 15.28 -16.62 -4.73
C LEU A 111 14.86 -17.14 -6.10
N SER A 112 15.16 -16.41 -7.18
CA SER A 112 14.78 -16.80 -8.56
C SER A 112 15.39 -18.13 -9.02
N SER A 113 16.54 -18.51 -8.45
CA SER A 113 17.27 -19.73 -8.79
C SER A 113 16.91 -20.92 -7.89
N SER A 114 16.10 -20.69 -6.85
CA SER A 114 15.73 -21.70 -5.87
C SER A 114 14.51 -22.51 -6.30
N PRO A 115 14.28 -23.71 -5.73
CA PRO A 115 13.05 -24.47 -5.95
C PRO A 115 11.79 -23.67 -5.54
N LEU A 116 10.65 -23.97 -6.15
CA LEU A 116 9.38 -23.26 -5.90
C LEU A 116 9.04 -23.16 -4.40
N TRP A 117 9.23 -24.23 -3.62
CA TRP A 117 8.93 -24.19 -2.19
C TRP A 117 9.81 -23.17 -1.44
N SER A 118 11.09 -23.02 -1.83
CA SER A 118 12.01 -22.04 -1.26
C SER A 118 11.67 -20.63 -1.70
N GLN A 119 11.19 -20.47 -2.95
CA GLN A 119 10.66 -19.19 -3.44
C GLN A 119 9.48 -18.71 -2.61
N LEU A 120 8.51 -19.60 -2.36
CA LEU A 120 7.33 -19.29 -1.57
C LEU A 120 7.71 -18.97 -0.12
N LEU A 121 8.57 -19.77 0.51
CA LEU A 121 9.00 -19.52 1.89
C LEU A 121 9.87 -18.27 2.02
N GLY A 122 10.77 -18.01 1.06
CA GLY A 122 11.61 -16.81 1.03
C GLY A 122 10.79 -15.54 0.79
N GLY A 123 9.87 -15.59 -0.18
CA GLY A 123 8.93 -14.50 -0.43
C GLY A 123 8.06 -14.21 0.78
N TRP A 124 7.56 -15.23 1.48
CA TRP A 124 6.74 -15.03 2.67
C TRP A 124 7.52 -14.58 3.89
N LEU A 125 8.49 -15.37 4.33
CA LEU A 125 9.16 -15.21 5.62
C LEU A 125 10.22 -14.11 5.61
N ILE A 126 10.68 -13.69 4.42
CA ILE A 126 11.68 -12.63 4.28
C ILE A 126 11.02 -11.41 3.65
N VAL A 127 10.59 -11.50 2.39
CA VAL A 127 10.11 -10.30 1.65
C VAL A 127 8.84 -9.73 2.29
N GLY A 128 7.76 -10.53 2.35
CA GLY A 128 6.49 -10.11 2.92
C GLY A 128 6.64 -9.73 4.40
N MET A 129 7.41 -10.50 5.16
CA MET A 129 7.64 -10.22 6.58
C MET A 129 8.34 -8.87 6.80
N VAL A 130 9.41 -8.58 6.03
CA VAL A 130 10.13 -7.30 6.14
C VAL A 130 9.20 -6.14 5.77
N GLN A 131 8.47 -6.25 4.67
CA GLN A 131 7.59 -5.18 4.19
C GLN A 131 6.47 -4.88 5.19
N GLU A 132 5.73 -5.90 5.63
CA GLU A 132 4.59 -5.72 6.54
C GLU A 132 5.03 -5.34 7.96
N LEU A 133 6.20 -5.81 8.42
CA LEU A 133 6.76 -5.39 9.70
C LEU A 133 7.13 -3.91 9.70
N LEU A 134 7.64 -3.38 8.58
CA LEU A 134 7.95 -1.96 8.47
C LEU A 134 6.68 -1.10 8.49
N VAL A 135 5.61 -1.53 7.81
CA VAL A 135 4.29 -0.87 7.92
C VAL A 135 3.76 -0.92 9.34
N TYR A 136 3.81 -2.08 9.99
CA TYR A 136 3.41 -2.25 11.39
C TYR A 136 4.19 -1.30 12.31
N THR A 137 5.52 -1.24 12.18
CA THR A 137 6.36 -0.38 13.03
C THR A 137 6.11 1.09 12.77
N ALA A 138 5.85 1.49 11.51
CA ALA A 138 5.45 2.86 11.17
C ALA A 138 4.24 3.29 11.99
N VAL A 139 3.16 2.52 11.98
CA VAL A 139 1.94 2.85 12.71
C VAL A 139 2.11 2.70 14.22
N ARG A 140 2.71 1.58 14.65
CA ARG A 140 2.85 1.22 16.07
C ARG A 140 3.68 2.23 16.87
N PHE A 141 4.70 2.81 16.27
CA PHE A 141 5.61 3.71 16.98
C PHE A 141 5.36 5.19 16.73
N THR A 142 4.42 5.56 15.84
CA THR A 142 4.09 6.97 15.60
C THR A 142 2.71 7.34 16.14
N ILE A 143 1.66 6.70 15.64
CA ILE A 143 0.27 7.12 15.86
C ILE A 143 -0.48 6.24 16.86
N TYR A 144 -0.01 5.03 17.13
CA TYR A 144 -0.73 4.06 17.98
C TYR A 144 -1.08 4.58 19.39
N ASN A 145 -0.25 5.42 20.00
CA ASN A 145 -0.57 6.03 21.31
C ASN A 145 -1.03 7.49 21.20
N HIS A 146 -1.24 7.98 19.97
CA HIS A 146 -1.69 9.33 19.71
C HIS A 146 -3.19 9.46 20.03
N VAL A 147 -3.64 10.70 20.27
CA VAL A 147 -5.04 11.01 20.59
C VAL A 147 -5.96 10.82 19.39
N GLU A 148 -5.45 11.10 18.19
CA GLU A 148 -6.10 10.88 16.87
C GLU A 148 -6.05 9.42 16.41
N PHE A 149 -5.95 8.48 17.35
CA PHE A 149 -6.17 7.07 17.06
C PHE A 149 -7.14 6.63 18.13
N ASP A 150 -8.42 6.87 17.91
CA ASP A 150 -9.49 6.72 18.88
C ASP A 150 -10.55 5.71 18.43
N GLU A 151 -10.49 5.23 17.18
CA GLU A 151 -11.31 4.14 16.66
C GLU A 151 -10.51 2.96 16.07
N GLU A 152 -11.14 1.79 16.00
CA GLU A 152 -10.53 0.59 15.40
C GLU A 152 -10.22 0.77 13.91
N THR A 153 -11.02 1.59 13.23
CA THR A 153 -10.95 1.87 11.78
C THR A 153 -9.74 2.72 11.40
N ASP A 154 -9.27 3.58 12.29
CA ASP A 154 -8.11 4.46 12.13
C ASP A 154 -6.86 3.66 11.82
N GLY A 155 -6.72 2.50 12.49
CA GLY A 155 -5.64 1.56 12.23
C GLY A 155 -5.55 1.20 10.74
N VAL A 156 -6.69 0.94 10.09
CA VAL A 156 -6.75 0.62 8.66
C VAL A 156 -6.35 1.84 7.83
N VAL A 157 -6.82 3.05 8.16
CA VAL A 157 -6.51 4.28 7.41
C VAL A 157 -5.02 4.60 7.47
N TYR A 158 -4.44 4.63 8.68
CA TYR A 158 -3.03 4.95 8.89
C TYR A 158 -2.09 3.91 8.30
N ALA A 159 -2.40 2.62 8.47
CA ALA A 159 -1.60 1.55 7.88
C ALA A 159 -1.68 1.60 6.35
N THR A 160 -2.87 1.75 5.78
CA THR A 160 -3.06 1.89 4.33
C THR A 160 -2.25 3.06 3.77
N ALA A 161 -2.23 4.20 4.46
CA ALA A 161 -1.41 5.34 4.06
C ALA A 161 0.10 4.98 4.03
N ALA A 162 0.60 4.33 5.08
CA ALA A 162 1.98 3.85 5.13
C ALA A 162 2.29 2.82 4.02
N GLY A 163 1.39 1.87 3.75
CA GLY A 163 1.52 0.88 2.68
C GLY A 163 1.56 1.52 1.28
N ILE A 164 0.69 2.51 1.01
CA ILE A 164 0.69 3.26 -0.24
C ILE A 164 2.01 4.05 -0.41
N GLY A 165 2.52 4.63 0.67
CA GLY A 165 3.84 5.28 0.69
C GLY A 165 4.97 4.32 0.37
N TYR A 166 4.96 3.14 0.99
CA TYR A 166 5.91 2.06 0.74
C TYR A 166 5.90 1.65 -0.73
N ALA A 167 4.72 1.38 -1.28
CA ALA A 167 4.56 1.00 -2.70
C ALA A 167 4.98 2.10 -3.68
N THR A 168 4.81 3.37 -3.31
CA THR A 168 5.26 4.50 -4.14
C THR A 168 6.77 4.42 -4.35
N VAL A 169 7.52 4.16 -3.29
CA VAL A 169 8.98 4.01 -3.37
C VAL A 169 9.37 2.74 -4.12
N LEU A 170 8.69 1.60 -3.91
CA LEU A 170 8.94 0.39 -4.69
C LEU A 170 8.69 0.61 -6.20
N ASN A 171 7.65 1.34 -6.55
CA ASN A 171 7.34 1.67 -7.95
C ASN A 171 8.38 2.59 -8.57
N ILE A 172 8.87 3.59 -7.81
CA ILE A 172 9.97 4.46 -8.25
C ILE A 172 11.25 3.63 -8.43
N ALA A 173 11.61 2.79 -7.45
CA ALA A 173 12.79 1.93 -7.52
C ALA A 173 12.71 0.99 -8.73
N PHE A 174 11.54 0.38 -8.99
CA PHE A 174 11.31 -0.41 -10.19
C PHE A 174 11.54 0.37 -11.48
N VAL A 175 11.03 1.60 -11.58
CA VAL A 175 11.22 2.45 -12.77
C VAL A 175 12.69 2.77 -12.98
N VAL A 176 13.40 3.12 -11.91
CA VAL A 176 14.83 3.48 -11.95
C VAL A 176 15.69 2.28 -12.32
N ASN A 177 15.50 1.14 -11.65
CA ASN A 177 16.28 -0.08 -11.86
C ASN A 177 16.05 -0.69 -13.26
N SER A 178 14.88 -0.46 -13.87
CA SER A 178 14.60 -0.90 -15.24
C SER A 178 15.21 0.01 -16.31
N GLY A 179 15.81 1.15 -15.94
CA GLY A 179 16.33 2.14 -16.89
C GLY A 179 15.22 2.91 -17.65
N GLY A 180 14.02 2.97 -17.07
CA GLY A 180 12.79 3.33 -17.76
C GLY A 180 11.87 2.11 -17.95
N VAL A 181 10.56 2.34 -18.15
CA VAL A 181 9.58 1.23 -18.26
C VAL A 181 8.77 1.39 -19.55
N ALA A 182 8.53 0.27 -20.24
CA ALA A 182 7.52 0.20 -21.30
C ALA A 182 6.16 0.61 -20.71
N LEU A 183 5.61 1.73 -21.19
CA LEU A 183 4.62 2.49 -20.44
C LEU A 183 3.38 1.65 -20.08
N GLY A 184 2.91 0.77 -20.97
CA GLY A 184 1.72 -0.04 -20.76
C GLY A 184 1.89 -1.15 -19.72
N SER A 185 2.89 -2.03 -19.88
CA SER A 185 3.12 -3.12 -18.92
C SER A 185 3.58 -2.58 -17.55
N GLY A 186 4.33 -1.47 -17.56
CA GLY A 186 4.71 -0.73 -16.37
C GLY A 186 3.53 -0.15 -15.59
N ALA A 187 2.61 0.51 -16.28
CA ALA A 187 1.44 1.12 -15.65
C ALA A 187 0.55 0.10 -14.93
N ILE A 188 0.33 -1.07 -15.55
CA ILE A 188 -0.45 -2.16 -14.93
C ILE A 188 0.23 -2.61 -13.63
N ARG A 189 1.54 -2.90 -13.68
CA ARG A 189 2.30 -3.31 -12.49
C ARG A 189 2.22 -2.26 -11.39
N ILE A 190 2.48 -0.99 -11.72
CA ILE A 190 2.50 0.12 -10.76
C ILE A 190 1.16 0.22 -10.03
N VAL A 191 0.04 0.22 -10.77
CA VAL A 191 -1.32 0.30 -10.19
C VAL A 191 -1.61 -0.90 -9.29
N LEU A 192 -1.27 -2.11 -9.73
CA LEU A 192 -1.48 -3.33 -8.96
C LEU A 192 -0.62 -3.37 -7.70
N THR A 193 0.66 -3.01 -7.78
CA THR A 193 1.57 -2.95 -6.64
C THR A 193 1.07 -1.97 -5.57
N THR A 194 0.59 -0.78 -5.97
CA THR A 194 0.03 0.19 -5.03
C THR A 194 -1.25 -0.31 -4.36
N LEU A 195 -2.16 -0.91 -5.12
CA LEU A 195 -3.39 -1.49 -4.54
C LEU A 195 -3.07 -2.64 -3.57
N ALA A 196 -2.16 -3.52 -3.96
CA ALA A 196 -1.77 -4.68 -3.17
C ALA A 196 -1.24 -4.23 -1.79
N HIS A 197 -0.28 -3.30 -1.76
CA HIS A 197 0.26 -2.78 -0.50
C HIS A 197 -0.76 -1.99 0.32
N ALA A 198 -1.68 -1.26 -0.33
CA ALA A 198 -2.78 -0.62 0.38
C ALA A 198 -3.63 -1.66 1.13
N ALA A 199 -3.96 -2.78 0.47
CA ALA A 199 -4.76 -3.85 1.05
C ALA A 199 -4.03 -4.61 2.16
N PHE A 200 -2.75 -4.97 1.97
CA PHE A 200 -1.97 -5.72 2.96
C PHE A 200 -1.70 -4.89 4.20
N ALA A 201 -1.36 -3.61 4.01
CA ALA A 201 -1.24 -2.68 5.11
C ALA A 201 -2.59 -2.48 5.83
N GLY A 202 -3.71 -2.48 5.12
CA GLY A 202 -5.04 -2.49 5.72
C GLY A 202 -5.28 -3.69 6.66
N ILE A 203 -4.74 -4.88 6.34
CA ILE A 203 -4.77 -6.05 7.24
C ILE A 203 -3.98 -5.74 8.51
N ILE A 204 -2.76 -5.21 8.39
CA ILE A 204 -1.96 -4.81 9.55
C ILE A 204 -2.71 -3.78 10.41
N GLY A 205 -3.31 -2.79 9.78
CA GLY A 205 -4.11 -1.76 10.43
C GLY A 205 -5.30 -2.30 11.20
N TYR A 206 -6.05 -3.24 10.61
CA TYR A 206 -7.18 -3.90 11.27
C TYR A 206 -6.74 -4.66 12.52
N PHE A 207 -5.64 -5.43 12.44
CA PHE A 207 -5.13 -6.16 13.60
C PHE A 207 -4.62 -5.23 14.69
N LEU A 208 -3.95 -4.13 14.34
CA LEU A 208 -3.48 -3.10 15.26
C LEU A 208 -4.64 -2.36 15.94
N GLY A 209 -5.63 -1.90 15.19
CA GLY A 209 -6.80 -1.18 15.72
C GLY A 209 -7.54 -2.03 16.74
N ARG A 210 -7.87 -3.28 16.38
CA ARG A 210 -8.51 -4.22 17.32
C ARG A 210 -7.65 -4.56 18.51
N GLN A 211 -6.33 -4.65 18.35
CA GLN A 211 -5.43 -4.89 19.48
C GLN A 211 -5.46 -3.72 20.49
N LYS A 212 -5.67 -2.49 20.04
CA LYS A 212 -5.71 -1.31 20.90
C LYS A 212 -6.99 -1.23 21.72
N PHE A 213 -8.14 -1.43 21.07
CA PHE A 213 -9.45 -1.17 21.69
C PHE A 213 -10.13 -2.41 22.27
N GLU A 214 -9.73 -3.61 21.87
CA GLU A 214 -10.32 -4.86 22.35
C GLU A 214 -9.30 -5.70 23.13
N LYS A 215 -9.79 -6.55 24.04
CA LYS A 215 -8.97 -7.55 24.73
C LYS A 215 -8.61 -8.68 23.77
N ARG A 216 -7.49 -8.52 23.07
CA ARG A 216 -6.96 -9.53 22.15
C ARG A 216 -5.79 -10.31 22.79
N PRO A 217 -5.65 -11.62 22.48
CA PRO A 217 -4.53 -12.42 22.97
C PRO A 217 -3.22 -11.98 22.31
N LEU A 218 -2.09 -12.31 22.95
CA LEU A 218 -0.75 -11.92 22.48
C LEU A 218 -0.41 -12.41 21.05
N TRP A 219 -0.99 -13.52 20.62
CA TRP A 219 -0.78 -14.08 19.28
C TRP A 219 -1.57 -13.36 18.17
N TRP A 220 -2.49 -12.46 18.51
CA TRP A 220 -3.34 -11.76 17.55
C TRP A 220 -2.53 -10.97 16.53
N MET A 221 -1.62 -10.10 16.99
CA MET A 221 -0.81 -9.28 16.09
C MET A 221 0.19 -10.12 15.27
N PRO A 222 0.93 -11.09 15.85
CA PRO A 222 1.72 -12.03 15.05
C PRO A 222 0.93 -12.77 13.96
N ALA A 223 -0.31 -13.18 14.24
CA ALA A 223 -1.16 -13.82 13.24
C ALA A 223 -1.53 -12.86 12.10
N GLY A 224 -1.86 -11.61 12.42
CA GLY A 224 -2.12 -10.57 11.42
C GLY A 224 -0.90 -10.27 10.54
N LEU A 225 0.28 -10.18 11.16
CA LEU A 225 1.54 -9.97 10.45
C LEU A 225 1.86 -11.14 9.51
N LEU A 226 1.72 -12.38 9.99
CA LEU A 226 1.92 -13.58 9.17
C LEU A 226 0.94 -13.66 8.00
N LEU A 227 -0.33 -13.29 8.23
CA LEU A 227 -1.35 -13.26 7.20
C LEU A 227 -1.04 -12.20 6.13
N ALA A 228 -0.75 -10.96 6.53
CA ALA A 228 -0.41 -9.89 5.61
C ALA A 228 0.84 -10.26 4.80
N ALA A 229 1.89 -10.77 5.47
CA ALA A 229 3.11 -11.22 4.81
C ALA A 229 2.87 -12.36 3.81
N ALA A 230 1.97 -13.29 4.13
CA ALA A 230 1.65 -14.41 3.24
C ALA A 230 0.97 -13.92 1.97
N VAL A 231 -0.03 -13.03 2.10
CA VAL A 231 -0.73 -12.49 0.93
C VAL A 231 0.19 -11.59 0.12
N ASN A 232 1.05 -10.81 0.77
CA ASN A 232 2.04 -9.96 0.10
C ASN A 232 3.04 -10.78 -0.73
N SER A 233 3.48 -11.93 -0.22
CA SER A 233 4.41 -12.81 -0.95
C SER A 233 3.88 -13.38 -2.26
N LEU A 234 2.56 -13.38 -2.45
CA LEU A 234 1.94 -13.80 -3.73
C LEU A 234 2.11 -12.76 -4.84
N PHE A 235 2.53 -11.54 -4.49
CA PHE A 235 2.71 -10.42 -5.41
C PHE A 235 4.19 -10.11 -5.70
N PHE A 236 5.11 -10.99 -5.28
CA PHE A 236 6.54 -10.91 -5.54
C PHE A 236 6.94 -11.75 -6.77
#